data_AF-A0A3N6RV74-F1
#
_entry.id   AF-A0A3N6RV74-F1
#
_cell.length_a   1.000
_cell.length_b   1.000
_cell.length_c   1.000
_cell.angle_alpha   90.00
_cell.angle_beta   90.00
_cell.angle_gamma   90.00
#
_symmetry.space_group_name_H-M   'P 1'
#
loop_
_entity.id
_entity.type
_entity.pdbx_description
1 polymer ?
#
loop_
_entity_poly.entity_id
_entity_poly.type
_entity_poly.pdbx_seq_one_letter_code
_entity_poly.pdbx_strand_id
1 'polypeptide(L)'
;MTRVLVTLLAVALAALGGTGWRLTVAKGDLTDAQRVIGTLSAGIASRDRAISRLNDEAKAGQKREAALRLLQGRASTAALNRELTLQRESDANPTLRAWSAAALPADVIRLHARPAFSNPRDYLDWLSSRDKLPAAGKQSANPGRFGGG
;
A
#
# COMPACT_ATOMS: atom_id res chain seq x y z
N MET A 1 30.09 0.16 -100.32
CA MET A 1 28.96 -0.52 -99.65
C MET A 1 29.42 -1.33 -98.43
N THR A 2 30.44 -2.18 -98.54
CA THR A 2 30.97 -3.02 -97.44
C THR A 2 31.45 -2.23 -96.22
N ARG A 3 32.15 -1.10 -96.41
CA ARG A 3 32.63 -0.25 -95.30
C ARG A 3 31.49 0.33 -94.45
N VAL A 4 30.38 0.72 -95.08
CA VAL A 4 29.20 1.28 -94.39
C VAL A 4 28.50 0.21 -93.55
N LEU A 5 28.38 -1.01 -94.09
CA LEU A 5 27.86 -2.16 -93.35
C LEU A 5 28.70 -2.48 -92.12
N VAL A 6 30.04 -2.47 -92.25
CA VAL A 6 30.95 -2.72 -91.13
C VAL A 6 30.82 -1.64 -90.04
N THR A 7 30.73 -0.36 -90.43
CA THR A 7 30.55 0.72 -89.44
C THR A 7 29.20 0.63 -88.72
N LEU A 8 28.11 0.30 -89.44
CA LEU A 8 26.79 0.14 -88.83
C LEU A 8 26.76 -1.05 -87.87
N LEU A 9 27.40 -2.16 -88.23
CA LEU A 9 27.50 -3.33 -87.36
C LEU A 9 28.30 -3.01 -86.09
N ALA A 10 29.41 -2.28 -86.22
CA ALA A 10 30.21 -1.86 -85.08
C ALA A 10 29.44 -0.94 -84.12
N VAL A 11 28.68 0.02 -84.66
CA VAL A 11 27.80 0.89 -83.84
C VAL A 11 26.69 0.09 -83.17
N ALA A 12 26.07 -0.86 -83.86
CA ALA A 12 25.04 -1.71 -83.28
C ALA A 12 25.57 -2.56 -82.12
N LEU A 13 26.77 -3.15 -82.27
CA LEU A 13 27.44 -3.90 -81.21
C LEU A 13 27.82 -3.02 -80.01
N ALA A 14 28.31 -1.80 -80.26
CA ALA A 14 28.61 -0.85 -79.20
C ALA A 14 27.34 -0.43 -78.43
N ALA A 15 26.23 -0.20 -79.14
CA ALA A 15 24.95 0.11 -78.53
C ALA A 15 24.43 -1.05 -77.66
N LEU A 16 24.54 -2.29 -78.13
CA LEU A 16 24.17 -3.50 -77.37
C LEU A 16 25.06 -3.72 -76.15
N GLY A 17 26.37 -3.48 -76.27
CA GLY A 17 27.29 -3.54 -75.13
C GLY A 17 26.95 -2.49 -74.07
N GLY A 18 26.65 -1.26 -74.50
CA GLY A 18 26.24 -0.17 -73.60
C GLY A 18 24.93 -0.42 -72.87
N THR A 19 23.92 -0.97 -73.55
CA THR A 19 22.64 -1.31 -72.92
C THR A 19 22.78 -2.51 -71.98
N GLY A 20 23.56 -3.52 -72.34
CA GLY A 20 23.88 -4.65 -71.48
C GLY A 20 24.56 -4.23 -70.18
N TRP A 21 25.57 -3.36 -70.27
CA TRP A 21 26.26 -2.84 -69.09
C TRP A 21 25.33 -2.04 -68.18
N ARG A 22 24.49 -1.16 -68.74
CA ARG A 22 23.50 -0.40 -67.96
C ARG A 22 22.50 -1.29 -67.23
N LEU A 23 22.04 -2.37 -67.88
CA LEU A 23 21.13 -3.33 -67.25
C LEU A 23 21.81 -4.09 -66.11
N THR A 24 23.10 -4.45 -66.24
CA THR A 24 23.83 -5.12 -65.15
C THR A 24 24.03 -4.22 -63.93
N VAL A 25 24.33 -2.93 -64.15
CA VAL A 25 24.48 -1.96 -63.04
C VAL A 25 23.14 -1.74 -62.33
N ALA A 26 22.06 -1.51 -63.08
CA ALA A 26 20.73 -1.32 -62.49
C ALA A 26 20.23 -2.55 -61.70
N LYS A 27 20.57 -3.77 -62.15
CA LYS A 27 20.26 -5.00 -61.41
C LYS A 27 21.09 -5.14 -60.12
N GLY A 28 22.34 -4.68 -60.15
CA GLY A 28 23.20 -4.59 -58.96
C GLY A 28 22.59 -3.68 -57.90
N ASP A 29 22.23 -2.45 -58.28
CA ASP A 29 21.64 -1.46 -57.37
C ASP A 29 20.33 -1.97 -56.73
N LEU A 30 19.49 -2.68 -57.50
CA LEU A 30 18.25 -3.26 -56.97
C LEU A 30 18.53 -4.37 -55.95
N THR A 31 19.56 -5.18 -56.19
CA THR A 31 19.96 -6.26 -55.27
C THR A 31 20.50 -5.69 -53.96
N ASP A 32 21.32 -4.62 -54.05
CA ASP A 32 21.83 -3.93 -52.87
C ASP A 32 20.72 -3.22 -52.10
N ALA A 33 19.80 -2.54 -52.78
CA ALA A 33 18.63 -1.94 -52.17
C ALA A 33 17.76 -2.99 -51.45
N GLN A 34 17.52 -4.14 -52.07
CA GLN A 34 16.78 -5.25 -51.47
C GLN A 34 17.48 -5.77 -50.21
N ARG A 35 18.82 -5.87 -50.24
CA ARG A 35 19.62 -6.29 -49.09
C ARG A 35 19.53 -5.29 -47.93
N VAL A 36 19.63 -4.00 -48.23
CA VAL A 36 19.49 -2.92 -47.24
C VAL A 36 18.08 -2.91 -46.63
N ILE A 37 17.05 -3.06 -47.44
CA ILE A 37 15.67 -3.16 -46.95
C ILE A 37 15.51 -4.39 -46.05
N GLY A 38 16.08 -5.53 -46.44
CA GLY A 38 16.05 -6.75 -45.63
C GLY A 38 16.74 -6.59 -44.28
N THR A 39 17.92 -5.96 -44.24
CA THR A 39 18.64 -5.73 -42.98
C THR A 39 17.92 -4.71 -42.10
N LEU A 40 17.36 -3.64 -42.68
CA LEU A 40 16.62 -2.63 -41.94
C LEU A 40 15.31 -3.19 -41.38
N SER A 41 14.60 -4.00 -42.17
CA SER A 41 13.38 -4.69 -41.74
C SER A 41 13.66 -5.66 -40.58
N ALA A 42 14.73 -6.45 -40.68
CA ALA A 42 15.16 -7.33 -39.58
C ALA A 42 15.53 -6.52 -38.32
N GLY A 43 16.20 -5.38 -38.50
CA GLY A 43 16.55 -4.44 -37.43
C GLY A 43 15.30 -3.86 -36.75
N ILE A 44 14.31 -3.42 -37.51
CA ILE A 44 13.02 -2.92 -37.00
C ILE A 44 12.30 -4.03 -36.24
N ALA A 45 12.15 -5.23 -36.84
CA ALA A 45 11.49 -6.36 -36.18
C ALA A 45 12.19 -6.75 -34.85
N SER A 46 13.52 -6.65 -34.77
CA SER A 46 14.25 -6.86 -33.53
C SER A 46 13.95 -5.78 -32.49
N ARG A 47 13.92 -4.51 -32.89
CA ARG A 47 13.60 -3.38 -32.01
C ARG A 47 12.16 -3.45 -31.52
N ASP A 48 11.21 -3.78 -32.37
CA ASP A 48 9.80 -3.93 -32.01
C ASP A 48 9.62 -5.02 -30.96
N ARG A 49 10.31 -6.16 -31.10
CA ARG A 49 10.32 -7.20 -30.07
C ARG A 49 10.91 -6.71 -28.75
N ALA A 50 12.00 -5.93 -28.78
CA ALA A 50 12.59 -5.37 -27.57
C ALA A 50 11.65 -4.37 -26.89
N ILE A 51 11.02 -3.47 -27.67
CA ILE A 51 10.04 -2.50 -27.19
C ILE A 51 8.84 -3.21 -26.58
N SER A 52 8.32 -4.27 -27.22
CA SER A 52 7.21 -5.06 -26.68
C SER A 52 7.56 -5.66 -25.32
N ARG A 53 8.73 -6.29 -25.19
CA ARG A 53 9.20 -6.86 -23.91
C ARG A 53 9.32 -5.78 -22.83
N LEU A 54 9.97 -4.67 -23.14
CA LEU A 54 10.14 -3.56 -22.21
C LEU A 54 8.79 -2.98 -21.76
N ASN A 55 7.81 -2.88 -22.67
CA ASN A 55 6.47 -2.43 -22.35
C ASN A 55 5.73 -3.42 -21.44
N ASP A 56 5.85 -4.72 -21.71
CA ASP A 56 5.25 -5.76 -20.87
C ASP A 56 5.86 -5.77 -19.46
N GLU A 57 7.18 -5.63 -19.37
CA GLU A 57 7.90 -5.48 -18.10
C GLU A 57 7.49 -4.22 -17.35
N ALA A 58 7.40 -3.08 -18.04
CA ALA A 58 6.96 -1.82 -17.45
C ALA A 58 5.52 -1.91 -16.91
N LYS A 59 4.60 -2.51 -17.68
CA LYS A 59 3.22 -2.76 -17.24
C LYS A 59 3.17 -3.68 -16.02
N ALA A 60 3.99 -4.74 -15.99
CA ALA A 60 4.08 -5.62 -14.85
C ALA A 60 4.65 -4.89 -13.62
N GLY A 61 5.67 -4.05 -13.81
CA GLY A 61 6.25 -3.19 -12.78
C GLY A 61 5.23 -2.22 -12.19
N GLN A 62 4.51 -1.48 -13.04
CA GLN A 62 3.46 -0.55 -12.62
C GLN A 62 2.36 -1.25 -11.82
N LYS A 63 1.95 -2.46 -12.22
CA LYS A 63 0.96 -3.25 -11.45
C LYS A 63 1.49 -3.64 -10.07
N ARG A 64 2.76 -4.06 -9.96
CA ARG A 64 3.39 -4.39 -8.69
C ARG A 64 3.50 -3.16 -7.79
N GLU A 65 3.90 -2.02 -8.34
CA GLU A 65 3.99 -0.76 -7.60
C GLU A 65 2.62 -0.30 -7.10
N ALA A 66 1.58 -0.37 -7.94
CA ALA A 66 0.22 -0.06 -7.54
C ALA A 66 -0.27 -0.99 -6.41
N ALA A 67 0.03 -2.28 -6.49
CA ALA A 67 -0.29 -3.25 -5.44
C ALA A 67 0.44 -2.93 -4.13
N LEU A 68 1.72 -2.57 -4.19
CA LEU A 68 2.50 -2.15 -3.02
C LEU A 68 1.94 -0.89 -2.38
N ARG A 69 1.58 0.13 -3.17
CA ARG A 69 0.95 1.36 -2.67
C ARG A 69 -0.39 1.07 -1.99
N LEU A 70 -1.20 0.16 -2.54
CA LEU A 70 -2.46 -0.26 -1.92
C LEU A 70 -2.22 -0.97 -0.58
N LEU A 71 -1.23 -1.87 -0.51
CA LEU A 71 -0.86 -2.57 0.72
C LEU A 71 -0.35 -1.59 1.78
N GLN A 72 0.49 -0.63 1.39
CA GLN A 72 0.97 0.42 2.27
C GLN A 72 -0.18 1.28 2.80
N GLY A 73 -1.12 1.69 1.94
CA GLY A 73 -2.30 2.42 2.35
C GLY A 73 -3.14 1.65 3.38
N ARG A 74 -3.40 0.37 3.13
CA ARG A 74 -4.11 -0.51 4.07
C ARG A 74 -3.37 -0.66 5.40
N ALA A 75 -2.05 -0.84 5.37
CA ALA A 75 -1.23 -0.94 6.56
C ALA A 75 -1.28 0.36 7.38
N SER A 76 -1.17 1.52 6.72
CA SER A 76 -1.30 2.83 7.37
C SER A 76 -2.67 3.02 8.02
N THR A 77 -3.77 2.68 7.32
CA THR A 77 -5.12 2.73 7.89
C THR A 77 -5.27 1.78 9.08
N ALA A 78 -4.73 0.55 8.98
CA ALA A 78 -4.77 -0.40 10.08
C ALA A 78 -3.96 0.09 11.31
N ALA A 79 -2.80 0.70 11.08
CA ALA A 79 -1.98 1.30 12.13
C ALA A 79 -2.71 2.47 12.81
N LEU A 80 -3.32 3.37 12.04
CA LEU A 80 -4.13 4.48 12.58
C LEU A 80 -5.31 3.97 13.40
N ASN A 81 -6.04 2.97 12.91
CA ASN A 81 -7.14 2.36 13.65
C ASN A 81 -6.66 1.74 14.96
N ARG A 82 -5.50 1.07 14.94
CA ARG A 82 -4.92 0.48 16.14
C ARG A 82 -4.54 1.54 17.17
N GLU A 83 -3.94 2.65 16.72
CA GLU A 83 -3.61 3.78 17.59
C GLU A 83 -4.87 4.40 18.21
N LEU A 84 -5.92 4.62 17.42
CA LEU A 84 -7.20 5.13 17.93
C LEU A 84 -7.85 4.18 18.95
N THR A 85 -7.79 2.88 18.71
CA THR A 85 -8.29 1.90 19.69
C THR A 85 -7.46 1.93 20.97
N LEU A 86 -6.13 1.98 20.87
CA LEU A 86 -5.25 2.09 22.03
C LEU A 86 -5.51 3.37 22.82
N GLN A 87 -5.73 4.50 22.15
CA GLN A 87 -6.09 5.75 22.82
C GLN A 87 -7.43 5.64 23.54
N ARG A 88 -8.45 5.06 22.91
CA ARG A 88 -9.76 4.85 23.56
C ARG A 88 -9.67 3.92 24.77
N GLU A 89 -8.94 2.81 24.65
CA GLU A 89 -8.69 1.90 25.77
C GLU A 89 -7.87 2.58 26.88
N SER A 90 -6.86 3.34 26.47
CA SER A 90 -6.03 4.13 27.38
C SER A 90 -6.80 5.26 28.05
N ASP A 91 -7.81 5.86 27.43
CA ASP A 91 -8.68 6.91 27.98
C ASP A 91 -9.84 6.35 28.82
N ALA A 92 -10.26 5.11 28.55
CA ALA A 92 -11.17 4.38 29.44
C ALA A 92 -10.47 3.97 30.75
N ASN A 93 -9.16 3.69 30.69
CA ASN A 93 -8.35 3.30 31.85
C ASN A 93 -8.17 4.39 32.94
N PRO A 94 -7.99 5.71 32.68
CA PRO A 94 -7.92 6.74 33.72
C PRO A 94 -9.23 6.89 34.45
N THR A 95 -10.37 6.62 33.82
CA THR A 95 -11.66 6.55 34.53
C THR A 95 -11.65 5.39 35.54
N LEU A 96 -11.16 4.23 35.13
CA LEU A 96 -10.97 3.08 36.02
C LEU A 96 -9.96 3.37 37.14
N ARG A 97 -8.85 4.05 36.81
CA ARG A 97 -7.82 4.46 37.75
C ARG A 97 -8.37 5.47 38.75
N ALA A 98 -9.12 6.47 38.31
CA ALA A 98 -9.79 7.45 39.16
C ALA A 98 -10.81 6.78 40.08
N TRP A 99 -11.57 5.81 39.59
CA TRP A 99 -12.49 5.02 40.41
C TRP A 99 -11.75 4.17 41.45
N SER A 100 -10.63 3.54 41.08
CA SER A 100 -9.81 2.76 42.01
C SER A 100 -9.06 3.61 43.04
N ALA A 101 -8.69 4.83 42.68
CA ALA A 101 -8.02 5.78 43.57
C ALA A 101 -9.00 6.57 44.45
N ALA A 102 -10.28 6.57 44.12
CA ALA A 102 -11.31 7.16 44.96
C ALA A 102 -11.40 6.43 46.30
N ALA A 103 -11.45 7.17 47.39
CA ALA A 103 -11.63 6.59 48.72
C ALA A 103 -12.95 5.80 48.79
N LEU A 104 -12.90 4.59 49.35
CA LEU A 104 -14.09 3.74 49.45
C LEU A 104 -15.16 4.47 50.29
N PRO A 105 -16.45 4.40 49.88
CA PRO A 105 -17.53 4.95 50.67
C PRO A 105 -17.55 4.35 52.07
N ALA A 106 -17.84 5.20 53.08
CA ALA A 106 -17.85 4.79 54.49
C ALA A 106 -18.77 3.59 54.76
N ASP A 107 -19.85 3.44 53.99
CA ASP A 107 -20.75 2.30 54.10
C ASP A 107 -20.09 0.98 53.66
N VAL A 108 -19.28 1.00 52.60
CA VAL A 108 -18.51 -0.17 52.14
C VAL A 108 -17.41 -0.51 53.13
N ILE A 109 -16.69 0.50 53.65
CA ILE A 109 -15.69 0.32 54.71
C ILE A 109 -16.33 -0.30 55.95
N ARG A 110 -17.52 0.17 56.35
CA ARG A 110 -18.28 -0.37 57.49
C ARG A 110 -18.78 -1.79 57.24
N LEU A 111 -19.09 -2.13 55.99
CA LEU A 111 -19.45 -3.50 55.59
C LEU A 111 -18.25 -4.45 55.71
N HIS A 112 -17.08 -4.01 55.24
CA HIS A 112 -15.85 -4.80 55.22
C HIS A 112 -15.13 -4.84 56.57
N ALA A 113 -15.40 -3.87 57.44
CA ALA A 113 -15.01 -3.89 58.85
C ALA A 113 -15.77 -5.02 59.56
N ARG A 114 -15.22 -6.23 59.47
CA ARG A 114 -15.73 -7.45 60.09
C ARG A 114 -15.22 -7.52 61.54
N PRO A 115 -16.12 -7.56 62.54
CA PRO A 115 -15.75 -7.96 63.89
C PRO A 115 -15.25 -9.42 63.89
N ALA A 116 -14.27 -9.73 64.74
CA ALA A 116 -13.92 -11.13 64.96
C ALA A 116 -15.08 -11.84 65.69
N PHE A 117 -15.70 -12.83 65.04
CA PHE A 117 -16.77 -13.62 65.63
C PHE A 117 -16.23 -14.97 66.11
N SER A 118 -16.56 -15.33 67.34
CA SER A 118 -16.12 -16.59 67.97
C SER A 118 -17.06 -17.76 67.65
N ASN A 119 -18.27 -17.49 67.13
CA ASN A 119 -19.35 -18.46 66.91
C ASN A 119 -20.17 -18.10 65.65
N PRO A 120 -20.59 -19.08 64.83
CA PRO A 120 -21.48 -18.86 63.68
C PRO A 120 -22.83 -18.19 64.00
N ARG A 121 -23.41 -18.38 65.20
CA ARG A 121 -24.67 -17.70 65.58
C ARG A 121 -24.49 -16.20 65.75
N ASP A 122 -23.38 -15.76 66.33
CA ASP A 122 -23.07 -14.34 66.54
C ASP A 122 -22.85 -13.62 65.20
N TYR A 123 -22.35 -14.35 64.20
CA TYR A 123 -22.25 -13.86 62.84
C TYR A 123 -23.62 -13.62 62.20
N LEU A 124 -24.57 -14.56 62.37
CA LEU A 124 -25.93 -14.43 61.83
C LEU A 124 -26.69 -13.28 62.51
N ASP A 125 -26.57 -13.15 63.82
CA ASP A 125 -27.24 -12.08 64.59
C ASP A 125 -26.74 -10.67 64.22
N TRP A 126 -25.43 -10.53 64.01
CA TRP A 126 -24.82 -9.30 63.50
C TRP A 126 -25.28 -8.95 62.07
N LEU A 127 -25.45 -9.95 61.21
CA LEU A 127 -25.95 -9.74 59.84
C LEU A 127 -27.42 -9.30 59.85
N SER A 128 -28.27 -9.98 60.62
CA SER A 128 -29.71 -9.69 60.72
C SER A 128 -30.00 -8.34 61.38
N SER A 129 -29.17 -7.88 62.31
CA SER A 129 -29.30 -6.54 62.91
C SER A 129 -28.89 -5.40 61.97
N ARG A 130 -28.15 -5.70 60.89
CA ARG A 130 -27.59 -4.71 59.94
C ARG A 130 -28.47 -4.35 58.74
N ASP A 131 -29.61 -5.01 58.53
CA ASP A 131 -30.54 -4.74 57.40
C ASP A 131 -31.13 -3.30 57.39
N LYS A 132 -30.91 -2.51 58.44
CA LYS A 132 -31.29 -1.09 58.51
C LYS A 132 -30.17 -0.18 58.00
N LEU A 133 -29.83 -0.27 56.71
CA LEU A 133 -29.00 0.75 56.05
C LEU A 133 -29.86 2.01 55.77
N PRO A 134 -29.43 3.23 56.15
CA PRO A 134 -30.12 4.45 55.76
C PRO A 134 -30.08 4.61 54.24
N ALA A 135 -31.17 5.12 53.65
CA ALA A 135 -31.23 5.39 52.21
C ALA A 135 -30.02 6.24 51.76
N ALA A 136 -29.31 5.74 50.74
CA ALA A 136 -28.17 6.43 50.13
C ALA A 136 -28.61 7.82 49.66
N GLY A 137 -28.11 8.88 50.31
CA GLY A 137 -28.47 10.25 49.93
C GLY A 137 -28.00 11.38 50.85
N LYS A 138 -27.53 11.10 52.08
CA LYS A 138 -27.01 12.16 52.95
C LYS A 138 -25.48 12.16 52.96
N GLN A 139 -24.93 12.85 51.96
CA GLN A 139 -23.56 13.33 51.96
C GLN A 139 -23.32 14.13 53.26
N SER A 140 -22.35 13.70 54.08
CA SER A 140 -21.92 14.47 55.25
C SER A 140 -21.28 15.77 54.76
N ALA A 141 -21.96 16.89 55.04
CA ALA A 141 -21.43 18.23 54.84
C ALA A 141 -20.18 18.38 55.72
N ASN A 142 -19.04 18.55 55.06
CA ASN A 142 -17.78 18.91 55.70
C ASN A 142 -17.85 20.38 56.14
N PRO A 143 -17.79 20.72 57.45
CA PRO A 143 -17.67 22.10 57.86
C PRO A 143 -16.21 22.56 57.67
N GLY A 144 -15.94 23.15 56.51
CA GLY A 144 -14.71 23.91 56.26
C GLY A 144 -14.61 25.07 57.26
N ARG A 145 -13.65 24.94 58.17
CA ARG A 145 -13.31 25.86 59.25
C ARG A 145 -12.69 27.15 58.70
N PHE A 146 -13.16 28.26 59.26
CA PHE A 146 -12.86 29.67 58.98
C PHE A 146 -11.45 30.13 59.43
N GLY A 147 -10.94 31.20 58.80
CA GLY A 147 -9.88 32.12 59.28
C GLY A 147 -9.05 32.66 58.11
N GLY A 148 -8.92 33.96 57.82
CA GLY A 148 -9.28 35.21 58.49
C GLY A 148 -8.17 36.23 58.19
N GLY A 149 -8.51 37.48 57.87
CA GLY A 149 -7.59 38.63 57.81
C GLY A 149 -7.02 38.97 56.44
#